data_AF-A0A433JXB3-F1
#
_entry.id   AF-A0A433JXB3-F1
#
_cell.length_a   1.000
_cell.length_b   1.000
_cell.length_c   1.000
_cell.angle_alpha   90.00
_cell.angle_beta   90.00
_cell.angle_gamma   90.00
#
_symmetry.space_group_name_H-M   'P 1'
#
loop_
_entity.id
_entity.type
_entity.pdbx_description
1 polymer ?
#
loop_
_entity_poly.entity_id
_entity_poly.type
_entity_poly.pdbx_seq_one_letter_code
_entity_poly.pdbx_strand_id
1 'polypeptide(L)'
;MADQFDSLINEVAIKHGVVLGHDDPILIVQTMNAKLMEDNAKTQQLMLHQYKEELEGIALRWGNEAKEKSERVLNASLAAAKETMANVLEESARTTALTIQNDIEQLLSHAGRALQRTERIAIINLAASALTLIAAGMVLLGLFR
;
A
#
# COMPACT_ATOMS: atom_id res chain seq x y z
N MET A 1 -28.50 -18.53 -56.39
CA MET A 1 -27.15 -18.61 -56.99
C MET A 1 -27.21 -18.55 -58.51
N ALA A 2 -28.04 -19.36 -59.19
CA ALA A 2 -28.22 -19.28 -60.66
C ALA A 2 -28.51 -17.86 -61.18
N ASP A 3 -29.48 -17.14 -60.60
CA ASP A 3 -29.79 -15.75 -60.99
C ASP A 3 -28.63 -14.75 -60.81
N GLN A 4 -27.75 -15.00 -59.84
CA GLN A 4 -26.58 -14.14 -59.59
C GLN A 4 -25.45 -14.42 -60.59
N PHE A 5 -25.35 -15.66 -61.09
CA PHE A 5 -24.44 -16.02 -62.16
C PHE A 5 -24.94 -15.51 -63.52
N ASP A 6 -26.22 -15.67 -63.84
CA ASP A 6 -26.81 -15.20 -65.10
C ASP A 6 -26.76 -13.67 -65.23
N SER A 7 -26.99 -12.95 -64.13
CA SER A 7 -26.82 -11.48 -64.10
C SER A 7 -25.38 -11.05 -64.29
N LEU A 8 -24.40 -11.78 -63.71
CA LEU A 8 -22.98 -11.51 -63.88
C LEU A 8 -22.52 -11.76 -65.33
N ILE A 9 -22.99 -12.86 -65.93
CA ILE A 9 -22.70 -13.20 -67.33
C ILE A 9 -23.24 -12.11 -68.26
N ASN A 10 -24.47 -11.65 -68.02
CA ASN A 10 -25.09 -10.59 -68.80
C ASN A 10 -24.37 -9.24 -68.61
N GLU A 11 -23.95 -8.90 -67.38
CA GLU A 11 -23.18 -7.69 -67.10
C GLU A 11 -21.83 -7.69 -67.82
N VAL A 12 -21.10 -8.81 -67.81
CA VAL A 12 -19.82 -8.96 -68.53
C VAL A 12 -20.03 -8.83 -70.04
N ALA A 13 -21.12 -9.41 -70.57
CA ALA A 13 -21.47 -9.30 -71.98
C ALA A 13 -21.78 -7.85 -72.40
N ILE A 14 -22.54 -7.10 -71.59
CA ILE A 14 -22.86 -5.69 -71.85
C ILE A 14 -21.61 -4.80 -71.77
N LYS A 15 -20.73 -5.03 -70.80
CA LYS A 15 -19.61 -4.13 -70.50
C LYS A 15 -18.38 -4.38 -71.36
N HIS A 16 -18.18 -5.62 -71.79
CA HIS A 16 -16.97 -6.04 -72.50
C HIS A 16 -17.25 -6.62 -73.89
N GLY A 17 -18.51 -6.81 -74.28
CA GLY A 17 -18.90 -7.30 -75.60
C GLY A 17 -18.56 -8.78 -75.84
N VAL A 18 -18.31 -9.55 -74.76
CA VAL A 18 -17.91 -10.96 -74.82
C VAL A 18 -19.03 -11.84 -74.28
N VAL A 19 -19.41 -12.87 -75.04
CA VAL A 19 -20.40 -13.87 -74.61
C VAL A 19 -19.68 -15.01 -73.90
N LEU A 20 -19.92 -15.18 -72.60
CA LEU A 20 -19.41 -16.33 -71.85
C LEU A 20 -20.47 -17.44 -71.82
N GLY A 21 -20.06 -18.67 -72.14
CA GLY A 21 -20.87 -19.87 -71.93
C GLY A 21 -20.73 -20.40 -70.51
N HIS A 22 -21.69 -21.20 -70.02
CA HIS A 22 -21.62 -21.78 -68.68
C HIS A 22 -20.38 -22.67 -68.42
N ASP A 23 -19.82 -23.25 -69.48
CA ASP A 23 -18.60 -24.07 -69.43
C ASP A 23 -17.31 -23.24 -69.67
N ASP A 24 -17.41 -21.92 -69.70
CA ASP A 24 -16.25 -21.05 -69.90
C ASP A 24 -15.27 -21.18 -68.71
N PRO A 25 -13.96 -21.44 -68.96
CA PRO A 25 -12.96 -21.57 -67.92
C PRO A 25 -12.91 -20.38 -66.94
N ILE A 26 -13.25 -19.17 -67.40
CA ILE A 26 -13.26 -17.97 -66.55
C ILE A 26 -14.37 -18.06 -65.49
N LEU A 27 -15.54 -18.60 -65.84
CA LEU A 27 -16.65 -18.80 -64.88
C LEU A 27 -16.36 -19.93 -63.90
N ILE A 28 -15.66 -20.98 -64.33
CA ILE A 28 -15.20 -22.06 -63.43
C ILE A 28 -14.23 -21.49 -62.38
N VAL A 29 -13.25 -20.69 -62.81
CA VAL A 29 -12.30 -20.04 -61.89
C VAL A 29 -13.02 -19.08 -60.95
N GLN A 30 -14.00 -18.31 -61.43
CA GLN A 30 -14.80 -17.44 -60.58
C GLN A 30 -15.58 -18.22 -59.51
N THR A 31 -16.16 -19.37 -59.89
CA THR A 31 -16.89 -20.24 -58.97
C THR A 31 -15.95 -20.83 -57.91
N MET A 32 -14.77 -21.30 -58.32
CA MET A 32 -13.74 -21.78 -57.39
C MET A 32 -13.25 -20.68 -56.45
N ASN A 33 -13.03 -19.46 -56.96
CA ASN A 33 -12.65 -18.31 -56.14
C ASN A 33 -13.74 -17.93 -55.13
N ALA A 34 -15.01 -17.92 -55.54
CA ALA A 34 -16.12 -17.64 -54.63
C ALA A 34 -16.20 -18.68 -53.51
N LYS A 35 -16.03 -19.97 -53.84
CA LYS A 35 -15.99 -21.06 -52.85
C LYS A 35 -14.78 -20.93 -51.91
N LEU A 36 -13.59 -20.64 -52.45
CA LEU A 36 -12.37 -20.41 -51.66
C LEU A 36 -12.51 -19.21 -50.73
N MET A 37 -13.15 -18.12 -51.18
CA MET A 37 -13.43 -16.96 -50.33
C MET A 37 -14.38 -17.32 -49.19
N GLU A 38 -15.44 -18.09 -49.46
CA GLU A 38 -16.37 -18.56 -48.45
C GLU A 38 -15.68 -19.48 -47.42
N ASP A 39 -14.86 -20.42 -47.89
CA ASP A 39 -14.15 -21.37 -47.03
C ASP A 39 -13.05 -20.69 -46.22
N ASN A 40 -12.37 -19.69 -46.81
CA ASN A 40 -11.43 -18.84 -46.08
C ASN A 40 -12.14 -18.02 -45.00
N ALA A 41 -13.30 -17.43 -45.28
CA ALA A 41 -14.07 -16.68 -44.29
C ALA A 41 -14.49 -17.57 -43.11
N LYS A 42 -14.97 -18.79 -43.39
CA LYS A 42 -15.31 -19.77 -42.34
C LYS A 42 -14.10 -20.18 -41.51
N THR A 43 -12.98 -20.47 -42.17
CA THR A 43 -11.72 -20.83 -41.50
C THR A 43 -11.22 -19.70 -40.60
N GLN A 44 -11.25 -18.45 -41.10
CA GLN A 44 -10.87 -17.26 -40.34
C GLN A 44 -11.79 -17.06 -39.13
N GLN A 45 -13.09 -17.29 -39.29
CA GLN A 45 -14.04 -17.16 -38.19
C GLN A 45 -13.82 -18.21 -37.09
N LEU A 46 -13.50 -19.46 -37.47
CA LEU A 46 -13.11 -20.50 -36.52
C LEU A 46 -11.82 -20.13 -35.77
N MET A 47 -10.82 -19.64 -36.49
CA MET A 47 -9.55 -19.21 -35.90
C MET A 47 -9.75 -18.04 -34.92
N LEU A 48 -10.58 -17.06 -35.27
CA LEU A 48 -10.91 -15.94 -34.39
C LEU A 48 -11.68 -16.39 -33.14
N HIS A 49 -12.57 -17.38 -33.29
CA HIS A 49 -13.29 -17.94 -32.15
C HIS A 49 -12.33 -18.63 -31.17
N GLN A 50 -11.43 -19.47 -31.69
CA GLN A 50 -10.41 -20.12 -30.88
C GLN A 50 -9.47 -19.11 -30.22
N TYR A 51 -9.02 -18.10 -30.95
CA TYR A 51 -8.16 -17.05 -30.39
C TYR A 51 -8.85 -16.29 -29.26
N LYS A 52 -10.16 -16.01 -29.40
CA LYS A 52 -10.96 -15.38 -28.34
C LYS A 52 -11.02 -16.26 -27.09
N GLU A 53 -11.28 -17.56 -27.25
CA GLU A 53 -11.33 -18.51 -26.14
C GLU A 53 -9.97 -18.60 -25.42
N GLU A 54 -8.87 -18.68 -26.16
CA GLU A 54 -7.52 -18.67 -25.59
C GLU A 54 -7.22 -17.37 -24.83
N LEU A 55 -7.62 -16.21 -25.38
CA LEU A 55 -7.47 -14.92 -24.70
C LEU A 55 -8.28 -14.86 -23.41
N GLU A 56 -9.52 -15.36 -23.39
CA GLU A 56 -10.34 -15.43 -22.17
C GLU A 56 -9.68 -16.35 -21.13
N GLY A 57 -9.12 -17.49 -21.55
CA GLY A 57 -8.36 -18.38 -20.68
C GLY A 57 -7.10 -17.74 -20.09
N ILE A 58 -6.32 -17.02 -20.90
CA ILE A 58 -5.13 -16.30 -20.44
C ILE A 58 -5.52 -15.16 -19.50
N ALA A 59 -6.57 -14.39 -19.83
CA ALA A 59 -7.04 -13.28 -19.01
C ALA A 59 -7.51 -13.77 -17.63
N LEU A 60 -8.26 -14.87 -17.58
CA LEU A 60 -8.69 -15.48 -16.33
C LEU A 60 -7.49 -15.97 -15.49
N ARG A 61 -6.55 -16.67 -16.13
CA ARG A 61 -5.35 -17.17 -15.44
C ARG A 61 -4.50 -16.02 -14.92
N TRP A 62 -4.27 -14.98 -15.71
CA TRP A 62 -3.56 -13.79 -15.29
C TRP A 62 -4.28 -13.10 -14.12
N GLY A 63 -5.60 -12.93 -14.19
CA GLY A 63 -6.38 -12.36 -13.09
C GLY A 63 -6.14 -13.10 -11.77
N ASN A 64 -6.14 -14.44 -11.80
CA ASN A 64 -5.87 -15.27 -10.63
C ASN A 64 -4.41 -15.15 -10.15
N GLU A 65 -3.44 -15.24 -11.04
CA GLU A 65 -2.01 -15.10 -10.70
C GLU A 65 -1.68 -13.71 -10.12
N ALA A 66 -2.26 -12.66 -10.69
CA ALA A 66 -2.09 -11.29 -10.20
C ALA A 66 -2.69 -11.11 -8.81
N LYS A 67 -3.87 -11.69 -8.55
CA LYS A 67 -4.50 -11.69 -7.23
C LYS A 67 -3.63 -12.43 -6.21
N GLU A 68 -3.21 -13.66 -6.53
CA GLU A 68 -2.39 -14.48 -5.63
C GLU A 68 -1.05 -13.79 -5.30
N LYS A 69 -0.40 -13.19 -6.30
CA LYS A 69 0.84 -12.44 -6.10
C LYS A 69 0.61 -11.19 -5.23
N SER A 70 -0.48 -10.49 -5.43
CA SER A 70 -0.86 -9.33 -4.62
C SER A 70 -1.11 -9.72 -3.17
N GLU A 71 -1.84 -10.82 -2.94
CA GLU A 71 -2.09 -11.35 -1.59
C GLU A 71 -0.80 -11.78 -0.90
N ARG A 72 0.11 -12.46 -1.60
CA ARG A 72 1.42 -12.84 -1.05
C ARG A 72 2.25 -11.62 -0.65
N VAL A 73 2.37 -10.63 -1.53
CA VAL A 73 3.14 -9.41 -1.25
C VAL A 73 2.50 -8.61 -0.11
N LEU A 74 1.18 -8.49 -0.10
CA LEU A 74 0.44 -7.80 0.95
C LEU A 74 0.65 -8.48 2.31
N ASN A 75 0.52 -9.80 2.37
CA ASN A 75 0.72 -10.56 3.61
C ASN A 75 2.16 -10.48 4.11
N ALA A 76 3.16 -10.56 3.22
CA ALA A 76 4.56 -10.40 3.59
C ALA A 76 4.83 -8.99 4.13
N SER A 77 4.30 -7.96 3.47
CA SER A 77 4.44 -6.57 3.90
C SER A 77 3.74 -6.32 5.24
N LEU A 78 2.56 -6.90 5.44
CA LEU A 78 1.81 -6.80 6.69
C LEU A 78 2.53 -7.51 7.84
N ALA A 79 3.12 -8.69 7.57
CA ALA A 79 3.92 -9.40 8.56
C ALA A 79 5.14 -8.58 8.99
N ALA A 80 5.90 -8.04 8.04
CA ALA A 80 7.05 -7.18 8.30
C ALA A 80 6.65 -5.89 9.05
N ALA A 81 5.51 -5.28 8.70
CA ALA A 81 4.99 -4.11 9.38
C ALA A 81 4.62 -4.43 10.84
N LYS A 82 3.98 -5.57 11.10
CA LYS A 82 3.64 -6.03 12.46
C LYS A 82 4.89 -6.27 13.30
N GLU A 83 5.90 -6.92 12.74
CA GLU A 83 7.18 -7.15 13.42
C GLU A 83 7.87 -5.83 13.78
N THR A 84 7.97 -4.92 12.80
CA THR A 84 8.55 -3.59 13.02
C THR A 84 7.78 -2.82 14.11
N MET A 85 6.45 -2.88 14.07
CA MET A 85 5.60 -2.20 15.03
C MET A 85 5.73 -2.79 16.44
N ALA A 86 5.87 -4.11 16.57
CA ALA A 86 6.15 -4.77 17.85
C ALA A 86 7.49 -4.31 18.43
N ASN A 87 8.55 -4.30 17.63
CA ASN A 87 9.88 -3.86 18.04
C ASN A 87 9.88 -2.38 18.48
N VAL A 88 9.26 -1.50 17.69
CA VAL A 88 9.15 -0.07 18.01
C VAL A 88 8.33 0.15 19.29
N LEU A 89 7.25 -0.60 19.49
CA LEU A 89 6.44 -0.51 20.70
C LEU A 89 7.21 -0.96 21.94
N GLU A 90 7.96 -2.07 21.85
CA GLU A 90 8.79 -2.55 22.95
C GLU A 90 9.88 -1.53 23.32
N GLU A 91 10.59 -1.02 22.32
CA GLU A 91 11.64 0.00 22.51
C GLU A 91 11.06 1.30 23.10
N SER A 92 9.92 1.74 22.59
CA SER A 92 9.24 2.95 23.08
C SER A 92 8.73 2.76 24.51
N ALA A 93 8.16 1.61 24.84
CA ALA A 93 7.71 1.29 26.19
C ALA A 93 8.88 1.27 27.18
N ARG A 94 10.01 0.65 26.79
CA ARG A 94 11.22 0.62 27.60
C ARG A 94 11.80 2.02 27.84
N THR A 95 11.93 2.81 26.77
CA THR A 95 12.46 4.17 26.84
C THR A 95 11.57 5.08 27.69
N THR A 96 10.25 4.94 27.55
CA THR A 96 9.28 5.68 28.37
C THR A 96 9.39 5.27 29.84
N ALA A 97 9.48 3.98 30.15
CA ALA A 97 9.63 3.49 31.52
C ALA A 97 10.94 3.97 32.17
N LEU A 98 12.04 4.02 31.40
CA LEU A 98 13.31 4.58 31.87
C LEU A 98 13.22 6.08 32.12
N THR A 99 12.56 6.82 31.23
CA THR A 99 12.36 8.27 31.38
C THR A 99 11.53 8.58 32.62
N ILE A 100 10.43 7.85 32.84
CA ILE A 100 9.59 7.99 34.03
C ILE A 100 10.38 7.70 35.31
N GLN A 101 11.17 6.62 35.33
CA GLN A 101 12.01 6.29 36.49
C GLN A 101 13.02 7.41 36.79
N ASN A 102 13.69 7.92 35.76
CA ASN A 102 14.65 9.00 35.91
C ASN A 102 13.99 10.30 36.40
N ASP A 103 12.81 10.64 35.88
CA ASP A 103 12.05 11.80 36.33
C ASP A 103 11.62 11.66 37.80
N ILE A 104 11.17 10.47 38.21
CA ILE A 104 10.83 10.18 39.60
C ILE A 104 12.06 10.32 40.50
N GLU A 105 13.20 9.73 40.12
CA GLU A 105 14.45 9.84 40.90
C GLU A 105 14.91 11.29 41.01
N GLN A 106 14.82 12.06 39.91
CA GLN A 106 15.17 13.47 39.90
C GLN A 106 14.27 14.27 40.85
N LEU A 107 12.95 14.05 40.81
CA LEU A 107 12.00 14.69 41.73
C LEU A 107 12.27 14.32 43.18
N LEU A 108 12.53 13.03 43.47
CA LEU A 108 12.84 12.56 44.82
C LEU A 108 14.14 13.18 45.34
N SER A 109 15.17 13.28 44.50
CA SER A 109 16.44 13.94 44.85
C SER A 109 16.27 15.43 45.13
N HIS A 110 15.34 16.09 44.40
CA HIS A 110 15.06 17.50 44.59
C HIS A 110 14.32 17.73 45.91
N ALA A 111 13.33 16.88 46.21
CA ALA A 111 12.63 16.89 47.49
C ALA A 111 13.57 16.61 48.68
N GLY A 112 14.44 15.60 48.57
CA GLY A 112 15.43 15.29 49.60
C GLY A 112 16.41 16.43 49.87
N ARG A 113 16.90 17.10 48.81
CA ARG A 113 17.74 18.31 48.96
C ARG A 113 16.99 19.48 49.59
N ALA A 114 15.71 19.65 49.28
CA ALA A 114 14.88 20.69 49.90
C ALA A 114 14.71 20.42 51.41
N LEU A 115 14.44 19.18 51.81
CA LEU A 115 14.34 18.79 53.22
C LEU A 115 15.65 19.02 53.98
N GLN A 116 16.79 18.62 53.42
CA GLN A 116 18.10 18.87 54.04
C GLN A 116 18.41 20.36 54.21
N ARG A 117 18.00 21.20 53.24
CA ARG A 117 18.14 22.66 53.38
C ARG A 117 17.28 23.19 54.52
N THR A 118 16.05 22.72 54.66
CA THR A 118 15.16 23.08 55.77
C THR A 118 15.75 22.67 57.12
N GLU A 119 16.28 21.46 57.24
CA GLU A 119 16.95 21.00 58.47
C GLU A 119 18.15 21.89 58.84
N ARG A 120 19.00 22.23 57.85
CA ARG A 120 20.14 23.14 58.08
C ARG A 120 19.69 24.52 58.53
N ILE A 121 18.66 25.07 57.89
CA ILE A 121 18.10 26.37 58.28
C ILE A 121 17.52 26.29 59.69
N ALA A 122 16.83 25.21 60.05
CA ALA A 122 16.29 25.01 61.39
C ALA A 122 17.40 24.96 62.46
N ILE A 123 18.49 24.24 62.21
CA ILE A 123 19.65 24.17 63.12
C ILE A 123 20.29 25.55 63.28
N ILE A 124 20.49 26.28 62.17
CA ILE A 124 21.07 27.64 62.21
C ILE A 124 20.14 28.58 62.99
N ASN A 125 18.83 28.51 62.76
CA ASN A 125 17.86 29.35 63.46
C ASN A 125 17.79 29.03 64.96
N LEU A 126 17.90 27.76 65.33
CA LEU A 126 17.99 27.33 66.73
C LEU A 126 19.24 27.91 67.41
N ALA A 127 20.39 27.84 66.75
CA ALA A 127 21.63 28.44 67.26
C ALA A 127 21.54 29.97 67.40
N ALA A 128 20.98 30.65 66.39
CA ALA A 128 20.74 32.09 66.42
C ALA A 128 19.79 32.50 67.55
N SER A 129 18.73 31.72 67.77
CA SER A 129 17.78 31.95 68.87
C SER A 129 18.45 31.78 70.24
N ALA A 130 19.29 30.76 70.41
CA ALA A 130 20.06 30.55 71.64
C ALA A 130 21.03 31.71 71.91
N LEU A 131 21.77 32.18 70.90
CA LEU A 131 22.64 33.36 70.98
C LEU A 131 21.85 34.63 71.35
N THR A 132 20.69 34.83 70.74
CA THR A 132 19.80 35.98 71.03
C THR A 132 19.31 35.94 72.47
N LEU A 133 18.98 34.76 72.99
CA LEU A 133 18.53 34.57 74.36
C LEU A 133 19.65 34.86 75.37
N ILE A 134 20.89 34.43 75.08
CA ILE A 134 22.07 34.77 75.88
C ILE A 134 22.32 36.29 75.88
N ALA A 135 22.25 36.93 74.70
CA ALA A 135 22.44 38.37 74.57
C ALA A 135 21.38 39.17 75.34
N ALA A 136 20.10 38.79 75.21
CA ALA A 136 19.00 39.41 75.96
C ALA A 136 19.16 39.23 77.48
N GLY A 137 19.61 38.06 77.93
CA GLY A 137 19.92 37.80 79.34
C GLY A 137 21.04 38.70 79.87
N MET A 138 22.10 38.91 79.09
CA MET A 138 23.18 39.84 79.45
C MET A 138 22.69 41.28 79.56
N VAL A 139 21.84 41.73 78.63
CA VAL A 139 21.26 43.09 78.66
C VAL A 139 20.38 43.28 79.90
N LEU A 140 19.53 42.30 80.22
CA LEU A 140 18.70 42.34 81.43
C LEU A 140 19.56 42.39 82.71
N LEU A 141 20.59 41.55 82.82
CA LEU A 141 21.50 41.58 83.97
C LEU A 141 22.27 42.91 84.10
N GLY A 142 22.62 43.52 82.97
CA GLY A 142 23.26 44.85 82.95
C GLY A 142 22.33 45.99 83.35
N LEU A 143 21.03 45.87 83.12
CA LEU A 143 19.99 46.84 83.51
C LEU A 143 19.61 46.76 85.00
N PHE A 144 19.83 45.61 85.65
CA PHE A 144 19.52 45.38 87.07
C PHE A 144 20.72 45.62 88.03
N ARG A 145 21.85 46.12 87.53
CA ARG A 145 23.00 46.62 88.33
C ARG A 145 23.00 48.14 88.38
#